data_AF-A0A3N6PF69-F1
#
_entry.id   AF-A0A3N6PF69-F1
#
_cell.length_a   1.000
_cell.length_b   1.000
_cell.length_c   1.000
_cell.angle_alpha   90.00
_cell.angle_beta   90.00
_cell.angle_gamma   90.00
#
_symmetry.space_group_name_H-M   'P 1'
#
loop_
_entity.id
_entity.type
_entity.pdbx_description
1 polymer ?
#
loop_
_entity_poly.entity_id
_entity_poly.type
_entity_poly.pdbx_seq_one_letter_code
_entity_poly.pdbx_strand_id
1 'polypeptide(L)'
;MRLGLLKAGNGKLILALCRDITERKKAEAALLLEQEKSEKLLLNILPKPIADRLKEGDSTIAEGFAEVTVLFADLVGFTELAGRATPQRLVYWLNEIFSRFDLLAEKYGLEKIKTIGDAYMVVGGLPNPMENHAEAIALMAIDMLEEVSYFADEQKQDFNIRIGINTGPVVAGVIGRKKFIYDLWGDTVNIASRMESHGIPGVIQVTEQTYEILQHKFLFAERGLIDIKGKGYMKAYILQGKKSYIEEVKSQN
;
A
#
# COMPACT_ATOMS: atom_id res chain seq x y z
N MET A 1 34.82 -21.20 -33.07
CA MET A 1 36.09 -21.60 -32.42
C MET A 1 37.17 -21.50 -33.49
N ARG A 2 38.27 -20.76 -33.25
CA ARG A 2 39.39 -20.66 -34.19
C ARG A 2 40.63 -21.32 -33.57
N LEU A 3 41.25 -22.22 -34.31
CA LEU A 3 42.49 -22.90 -33.95
C LEU A 3 43.65 -22.15 -34.60
N GLY A 4 44.70 -21.82 -33.84
CA GLY A 4 45.87 -21.14 -34.36
C GLY A 4 47.16 -21.72 -33.78
N LEU A 5 48.23 -21.76 -34.58
CA LEU A 5 49.58 -22.07 -34.11
C LEU A 5 50.34 -20.78 -33.86
N LEU A 6 50.88 -20.63 -32.66
CA LEU A 6 51.72 -19.50 -32.25
C LEU A 6 53.14 -20.02 -32.00
N LYS A 7 54.16 -19.31 -32.51
CA LYS A 7 55.56 -19.67 -32.29
C LYS A 7 56.08 -18.94 -31.06
N ALA A 8 56.46 -19.68 -30.02
CA ALA A 8 57.07 -19.12 -28.82
C ALA A 8 58.52 -18.68 -29.10
N GLY A 9 59.02 -17.69 -28.34
CA GLY A 9 60.36 -17.11 -28.53
C GLY A 9 61.53 -18.09 -28.35
N ASN A 10 61.28 -19.30 -27.83
CA ASN A 10 62.24 -20.40 -27.71
C ASN A 10 62.14 -21.44 -28.85
N GLY A 11 61.41 -21.14 -29.93
CA GLY A 11 61.26 -22.03 -31.09
C GLY A 11 60.18 -23.10 -30.97
N LYS A 12 59.48 -23.23 -29.82
CA LYS A 12 58.35 -24.16 -29.67
C LYS A 12 57.07 -23.65 -30.33
N LEU A 13 56.28 -24.55 -30.92
CA LEU A 13 54.95 -24.26 -31.45
C LEU A 13 53.89 -24.52 -30.37
N ILE A 14 53.06 -23.52 -30.11
CA ILE A 14 51.93 -23.59 -29.18
C ILE A 14 50.65 -23.62 -30.00
N LEU A 15 49.83 -24.65 -29.78
CA LEU A 15 48.48 -24.71 -30.32
C LEU A 15 47.55 -23.95 -29.37
N ALA A 16 46.94 -22.87 -29.85
CA ALA A 16 45.99 -22.08 -29.09
C ALA A 16 44.57 -22.25 -29.63
N LEU A 17 43.62 -22.41 -28.72
CA LEU A 17 42.20 -22.50 -28.99
C LEU A 17 41.54 -21.18 -28.58
N CYS A 18 41.04 -20.39 -29.52
CA CYS A 18 40.29 -19.18 -29.22
C CYS A 18 38.80 -19.40 -29.46
N ARG A 19 37.99 -19.23 -28.41
CA ARG A 19 36.53 -19.26 -28.50
C ARG A 19 36.02 -17.83 -28.39
N ASP A 20 35.41 -17.33 -29.46
CA ASP A 20 34.64 -16.08 -29.38
C ASP A 20 33.39 -16.34 -28.53
N ILE A 21 33.31 -15.64 -27.41
CA ILE A 21 32.20 -15.72 -26.45
C ILE A 21 31.38 -14.43 -26.45
N THR A 22 31.61 -13.51 -27.38
CA THR A 22 30.98 -12.18 -27.42
C THR A 22 29.48 -12.28 -27.60
N GLU A 23 29.01 -13.10 -28.55
CA GLU A 23 27.58 -13.32 -28.78
C GLU A 23 26.91 -13.97 -27.57
N ARG A 24 27.56 -14.97 -26.96
CA ARG A 24 27.06 -15.62 -25.75
C ARG A 24 26.93 -14.62 -24.59
N LYS A 25 27.96 -13.79 -24.36
CA LYS A 25 27.92 -12.74 -23.32
C LYS A 25 26.81 -11.71 -23.58
N LYS A 26 26.60 -11.32 -24.84
CA LYS A 26 25.50 -10.42 -25.23
C LYS A 26 24.13 -11.07 -24.98
N ALA A 27 23.97 -12.36 -25.31
CA ALA A 27 22.74 -13.11 -25.06
C ALA A 27 22.47 -13.28 -23.56
N GLU A 28 23.48 -13.60 -22.76
CA GLU A 28 23.37 -13.68 -21.29
C GLU A 28 22.97 -12.32 -20.69
N ALA A 29 23.58 -11.22 -21.14
CA ALA A 29 23.21 -9.87 -20.70
C ALA A 29 21.78 -9.47 -21.09
N ALA A 30 21.36 -9.79 -22.32
CA ALA A 30 20.00 -9.53 -22.78
C ALA A 30 18.96 -10.36 -22.01
N LEU A 31 19.27 -11.61 -21.69
CA LEU A 31 18.42 -12.48 -20.88
C LEU A 31 18.24 -11.94 -19.47
N LEU A 32 19.31 -11.50 -18.81
CA LEU A 32 19.25 -10.90 -17.48
C LEU A 32 18.39 -9.64 -17.46
N LEU A 33 18.56 -8.77 -18.45
CA LEU A 33 17.76 -7.55 -18.58
C LEU A 33 16.27 -7.86 -18.76
N GLU A 34 15.94 -8.89 -19.53
CA GLU A 34 14.55 -9.31 -19.73
C GLU A 34 13.95 -9.92 -18.46
N GLN A 35 14.73 -10.71 -17.73
CA GLN A 35 14.33 -11.27 -16.43
C GLN A 35 14.06 -10.16 -15.41
N GLU A 36 14.93 -9.15 -15.32
CA GLU A 36 14.76 -8.02 -14.41
C GLU A 36 13.50 -7.21 -14.73
N LYS A 37 13.23 -6.95 -16.01
CA LYS A 37 11.98 -6.29 -16.44
C LYS A 37 10.74 -7.10 -16.07
N SER A 38 10.77 -8.41 -16.31
CA SER A 38 9.65 -9.30 -16.00
C SER A 38 9.41 -9.37 -14.49
N GLU A 39 10.46 -9.45 -13.69
CA GLU A 39 10.38 -9.46 -12.24
C GLU A 39 9.82 -8.14 -11.70
N LYS A 40 10.31 -7.01 -12.20
CA LYS A 40 9.80 -5.69 -11.80
C LYS A 40 8.31 -5.54 -12.08
N LEU A 41 7.84 -6.00 -13.25
CA LEU A 41 6.41 -5.95 -13.57
C LEU A 41 5.57 -6.84 -12.65
N LEU A 42 6.07 -8.02 -12.28
CA LEU A 42 5.38 -8.91 -11.35
C LEU A 42 5.28 -8.28 -9.95
N LEU A 43 6.37 -7.68 -9.46
CA LEU A 43 6.43 -7.03 -8.16
C LEU A 43 5.61 -5.73 -8.07
N ASN A 44 5.28 -5.12 -9.21
CA ASN A 44 4.32 -4.01 -9.26
C ASN A 44 2.86 -4.45 -9.05
N ILE A 45 2.57 -5.75 -9.15
CA ILE A 45 1.21 -6.31 -9.05
C ILE A 45 1.02 -7.07 -7.74
N LEU A 46 2.06 -7.77 -7.28
CA LEU A 46 2.00 -8.62 -6.10
C LEU A 46 3.15 -8.32 -5.15
N PRO A 47 2.90 -8.35 -3.83
CA PRO A 47 3.98 -8.25 -2.85
C PRO A 47 5.00 -9.37 -3.07
N LYS A 48 6.29 -9.06 -2.85
CA LYS A 48 7.38 -9.99 -3.11
C LYS A 48 7.20 -11.39 -2.48
N PRO A 49 6.83 -11.53 -1.20
CA PRO A 49 6.62 -12.85 -0.60
C PRO A 49 5.55 -13.68 -1.33
N ILE A 50 4.53 -13.02 -1.85
CA ILE A 50 3.42 -13.65 -2.58
C ILE A 50 3.84 -14.03 -4.00
N ALA A 51 4.59 -13.15 -4.68
CA ALA A 51 5.13 -13.40 -6.00
C ALA A 51 6.07 -14.61 -6.01
N ASP A 52 6.93 -14.75 -4.99
CA ASP A 52 7.88 -15.85 -4.88
C ASP A 52 7.15 -17.20 -4.67
N ARG A 53 6.14 -17.25 -3.80
CA ARG A 53 5.29 -18.44 -3.62
C ARG A 53 4.57 -18.87 -4.90
N LEU A 54 4.07 -17.92 -5.70
CA LEU A 54 3.46 -18.25 -7.00
C LEU A 54 4.48 -18.82 -8.00
N LYS A 55 5.73 -18.33 -8.00
CA LYS A 55 6.80 -18.89 -8.84
C LYS A 55 7.15 -20.33 -8.43
N GLU A 56 7.04 -20.64 -7.14
CA GLU A 56 7.26 -21.99 -6.58
C GLU A 56 6.12 -22.98 -6.91
N GLY A 57 5.00 -22.49 -7.44
CA GLY A 57 3.89 -23.31 -7.90
C GLY A 57 2.74 -23.45 -6.90
N ASP A 58 2.68 -22.62 -5.85
CA ASP A 58 1.56 -22.60 -4.91
C ASP A 58 0.25 -22.26 -5.62
N SER A 59 -0.66 -23.24 -5.68
CA SER A 59 -1.96 -23.06 -6.33
C SER A 59 -2.97 -22.28 -5.48
N THR A 60 -2.74 -22.17 -4.17
CA THR A 60 -3.64 -21.50 -3.24
C THR A 60 -2.83 -20.82 -2.15
N ILE A 61 -2.77 -19.50 -2.20
CA ILE A 61 -2.11 -18.66 -1.21
C ILE A 61 -3.20 -18.01 -0.38
N ALA A 62 -3.35 -18.46 0.86
CA ALA A 62 -4.23 -17.85 1.85
C ALA A 62 -3.58 -17.96 3.23
N GLU A 63 -3.53 -16.84 3.94
CA GLU A 63 -2.89 -16.73 5.24
C GLU A 63 -3.80 -15.93 6.19
N GLY A 64 -3.91 -16.40 7.43
CA GLY A 64 -4.66 -15.73 8.48
C GLY A 64 -3.74 -14.85 9.32
N PHE A 65 -4.16 -13.63 9.56
CA PHE A 65 -3.44 -12.67 10.39
C PHE A 65 -4.34 -12.25 11.54
N ALA A 66 -3.85 -12.43 12.76
CA ALA A 66 -4.63 -12.20 13.97
C ALA A 66 -4.92 -10.70 14.20
N GLU A 67 -3.96 -9.85 13.82
CA GLU A 67 -4.05 -8.42 14.05
C GLU A 67 -3.36 -7.65 12.91
N VAL A 68 -4.15 -6.83 12.22
CA VAL A 68 -3.72 -5.89 11.19
C VAL A 68 -4.55 -4.62 11.32
N THR A 69 -4.06 -3.49 10.83
CA THR A 69 -4.86 -2.25 10.76
C THR A 69 -5.17 -1.89 9.32
N VAL A 70 -6.45 -1.79 8.99
CA VAL A 70 -6.96 -1.48 7.65
C VAL A 70 -7.47 -0.05 7.63
N LEU A 71 -7.09 0.70 6.60
CA LEU A 71 -7.59 2.03 6.30
C LEU A 71 -8.31 2.05 4.96
N PHE A 72 -9.48 2.68 4.94
CA PHE A 72 -10.18 3.10 3.73
C PHE A 72 -10.20 4.63 3.68
N ALA A 73 -9.90 5.20 2.53
CA ALA A 73 -10.08 6.62 2.24
C ALA A 73 -10.89 6.80 0.97
N ASP A 74 -11.91 7.65 0.96
CA ASP A 74 -12.77 7.90 -0.20
C ASP A 74 -12.91 9.40 -0.48
N LEU A 75 -12.92 9.78 -1.76
CA LEU A 75 -13.04 11.18 -2.17
C LEU A 75 -14.50 11.66 -2.08
N VAL A 76 -14.71 12.72 -1.30
CA VAL A 76 -16.01 13.31 -1.08
C VAL A 76 -16.53 13.94 -2.37
N GLY A 77 -17.74 13.57 -2.79
CA GLY A 77 -18.41 14.16 -3.96
C GLY A 77 -17.76 13.83 -5.31
N PHE A 78 -16.83 12.89 -5.34
CA PHE A 78 -16.07 12.59 -6.56
C PHE A 78 -16.95 11.99 -7.68
N THR A 79 -17.97 11.20 -7.33
CA THR A 79 -18.99 10.74 -8.30
C THR A 79 -19.70 11.91 -9.01
N GLU A 80 -20.03 12.98 -8.29
CA GLU A 80 -20.65 14.18 -8.90
C GLU A 80 -19.65 14.94 -9.76
N LEU A 81 -18.40 15.04 -9.30
CA LEU A 81 -17.30 15.65 -10.04
C LEU A 81 -17.03 14.90 -11.36
N ALA A 82 -17.09 13.57 -11.34
CA ALA A 82 -16.95 12.71 -12.51
C ALA A 82 -17.99 12.97 -13.59
N GLY A 83 -19.21 13.39 -13.20
CA GLY A 83 -20.26 13.77 -14.15
C GLY A 83 -20.03 15.12 -14.84
N ARG A 84 -19.13 15.96 -14.32
CA ARG A 84 -18.87 17.33 -14.82
C ARG A 84 -17.50 17.48 -15.48
N ALA A 85 -16.51 16.73 -15.02
CA ALA A 85 -15.14 16.79 -15.51
C ALA A 85 -14.97 16.04 -16.85
N THR A 86 -13.95 16.42 -17.63
CA THR A 86 -13.56 15.60 -18.78
C THR A 86 -12.92 14.29 -18.29
N PRO A 87 -13.10 13.17 -19.01
CA PRO A 87 -12.51 11.89 -18.59
C PRO A 87 -11.00 11.96 -18.36
N GLN A 88 -10.27 12.70 -19.18
CA GLN A 88 -8.83 12.88 -19.05
C GLN A 88 -8.47 13.61 -17.75
N ARG A 89 -9.21 14.65 -17.39
CA ARG A 89 -8.96 15.43 -16.18
C ARG A 89 -9.32 14.64 -14.93
N LEU A 90 -10.41 13.88 -14.99
CA LEU A 90 -10.85 13.01 -13.91
C LEU A 90 -9.80 11.93 -13.57
N VAL A 91 -9.31 11.24 -14.61
CA VAL A 91 -8.26 10.22 -14.45
C VAL A 91 -6.97 10.84 -13.96
N TYR A 92 -6.60 12.03 -14.45
CA TYR A 92 -5.43 12.76 -13.95
C TYR A 92 -5.54 13.03 -12.45
N TRP A 93 -6.66 13.57 -11.97
CA TRP A 93 -6.84 13.87 -10.54
C TRP A 93 -6.75 12.61 -9.66
N LEU A 94 -7.42 11.52 -10.06
CA LEU A 94 -7.31 10.25 -9.34
C LEU A 94 -5.87 9.75 -9.30
N ASN A 95 -5.17 9.79 -10.44
CA ASN A 95 -3.80 9.32 -10.52
C ASN A 95 -2.87 10.12 -9.61
N GLU A 96 -2.97 11.44 -9.59
CA GLU A 96 -2.11 12.29 -8.75
C GLU A 96 -2.38 12.08 -7.26
N ILE A 97 -3.65 12.05 -6.84
CA ILE A 97 -4.03 11.82 -5.43
C ILE A 97 -3.54 10.44 -4.98
N PHE A 98 -3.83 9.38 -5.74
CA PHE A 98 -3.42 8.04 -5.37
C PHE A 98 -1.92 7.83 -5.46
N SER A 99 -1.20 8.53 -6.35
CA SER A 99 0.27 8.49 -6.38
C SER A 99 0.87 9.11 -5.12
N ARG A 100 0.29 10.21 -4.60
CA ARG A 100 0.70 10.78 -3.31
C ARG A 100 0.44 9.80 -2.16
N PHE A 101 -0.69 9.10 -2.18
CA PHE A 101 -0.97 8.07 -1.18
C PHE A 101 -0.04 6.86 -1.29
N ASP A 102 0.34 6.45 -2.50
CA ASP A 102 1.32 5.38 -2.73
C ASP A 102 2.68 5.74 -2.11
N LEU A 103 3.13 6.99 -2.27
CA LEU A 103 4.35 7.49 -1.62
C LEU A 103 4.25 7.48 -0.09
N LEU A 104 3.08 7.80 0.48
CA LEU A 104 2.86 7.70 1.92
C LEU A 104 2.86 6.24 2.40
N ALA A 105 2.25 5.32 1.65
CA ALA A 105 2.28 3.91 1.97
C ALA A 105 3.73 3.38 2.00
N GLU A 106 4.54 3.73 1.01
CA GLU A 106 5.98 3.41 0.98
C GLU A 106 6.73 4.02 2.17
N LYS A 107 6.50 5.32 2.47
CA LYS A 107 7.12 6.04 3.59
C LYS A 107 6.86 5.36 4.94
N TYR A 108 5.66 4.83 5.15
CA TYR A 108 5.25 4.19 6.41
C TYR A 108 5.38 2.66 6.41
N GLY A 109 5.89 2.05 5.31
CA GLY A 109 6.04 0.60 5.19
C GLY A 109 4.70 -0.15 5.16
N LEU A 110 3.67 0.47 4.60
CA LEU A 110 2.31 -0.05 4.51
C LEU A 110 2.05 -0.66 3.13
N GLU A 111 1.13 -1.61 3.07
CA GLU A 111 0.79 -2.31 1.84
C GLU A 111 -0.51 -1.74 1.24
N LYS A 112 -0.42 -1.19 0.04
CA LYS A 112 -1.59 -0.85 -0.76
C LYS A 112 -2.27 -2.13 -1.23
N ILE A 113 -3.54 -2.30 -0.92
CA ILE A 113 -4.30 -3.47 -1.37
C ILE A 113 -4.91 -3.22 -2.75
N LYS A 114 -5.73 -2.18 -2.86
CA LYS A 114 -6.42 -1.85 -4.11
C LYS A 114 -7.05 -0.47 -4.06
N THR A 115 -7.52 -0.03 -5.22
CA THR A 115 -8.49 1.06 -5.34
C THR A 115 -9.87 0.47 -5.68
N ILE A 116 -10.93 1.14 -5.24
CA ILE A 116 -12.32 0.74 -5.49
C ILE A 116 -13.07 1.99 -5.95
N GLY A 117 -13.03 2.26 -7.25
CA GLY A 117 -13.50 3.54 -7.78
C GLY A 117 -12.60 4.68 -7.29
N ASP A 118 -13.17 5.56 -6.49
CA ASP A 118 -12.59 6.71 -5.81
C ASP A 118 -12.07 6.41 -4.39
N ALA A 119 -12.26 5.18 -3.91
CA ALA A 119 -11.71 4.73 -2.64
C ALA A 119 -10.31 4.11 -2.77
N TYR A 120 -9.48 4.34 -1.76
CA TYR A 120 -8.13 3.80 -1.58
C TYR A 120 -8.09 2.90 -0.34
N MET A 121 -7.55 1.69 -0.48
CA MET A 121 -7.45 0.71 0.60
C MET A 121 -5.99 0.34 0.86
N VAL A 122 -5.56 0.50 2.11
CA VAL A 122 -4.20 0.23 2.59
C VAL A 122 -4.24 -0.50 3.93
N VAL A 123 -3.21 -1.30 4.19
CA VAL A 123 -3.11 -2.10 5.41
C VAL A 123 -1.71 -2.02 6.01
N GLY A 124 -1.64 -2.01 7.34
CA GLY A 124 -0.42 -2.24 8.11
C GLY A 124 -0.44 -3.62 8.75
N GLY A 125 0.74 -4.25 8.88
CA GLY A 125 0.88 -5.60 9.44
C GLY A 125 0.81 -6.72 8.40
N LEU A 126 0.79 -6.37 7.11
CA LEU A 126 0.80 -7.28 5.96
C LEU A 126 1.72 -6.73 4.85
N PRO A 127 2.22 -7.61 3.95
CA PRO A 127 2.24 -9.07 4.07
C PRO A 127 3.18 -9.55 5.19
N ASN A 128 4.04 -8.66 5.69
CA ASN A 128 4.94 -8.93 6.81
C ASN A 128 4.32 -8.34 8.10
N PRO A 129 4.31 -9.09 9.22
CA PRO A 129 3.88 -8.56 10.51
C PRO A 129 4.67 -7.32 10.93
N MET A 130 3.98 -6.38 11.58
CA MET A 130 4.55 -5.10 12.00
C MET A 130 3.96 -4.70 13.36
N GLU A 131 4.76 -4.58 14.41
CA GLU A 131 4.25 -4.25 15.76
C GLU A 131 3.58 -2.86 15.83
N ASN A 132 4.06 -1.92 15.03
CA ASN A 132 3.55 -0.55 14.97
C ASN A 132 2.53 -0.31 13.84
N HIS A 133 1.86 -1.36 13.33
CA HIS A 133 0.95 -1.25 12.19
C HIS A 133 -0.15 -0.18 12.39
N ALA A 134 -0.73 -0.09 13.58
CA ALA A 134 -1.76 0.89 13.90
C ALA A 134 -1.22 2.31 13.92
N GLU A 135 0.00 2.50 14.46
CA GLU A 135 0.66 3.81 14.51
C GLU A 135 1.05 4.29 13.11
N ALA A 136 1.61 3.40 12.28
CA ALA A 136 1.96 3.70 10.91
C ALA A 136 0.73 4.12 10.08
N ILE A 137 -0.38 3.38 10.21
CA ILE A 137 -1.66 3.74 9.56
C ILE A 137 -2.21 5.08 10.05
N ALA A 138 -2.15 5.35 11.36
CA ALA A 138 -2.62 6.62 11.92
C ALA A 138 -1.80 7.82 11.42
N LEU A 139 -0.48 7.67 11.30
CA LEU A 139 0.40 8.71 10.73
C LEU A 139 0.11 8.92 9.25
N MET A 140 -0.02 7.84 8.47
CA MET A 140 -0.42 7.92 7.07
C MET A 140 -1.75 8.67 6.91
N ALA A 141 -2.76 8.35 7.74
CA ALA A 141 -4.07 8.98 7.67
C ALA A 141 -4.03 10.50 7.86
N ILE A 142 -3.18 10.98 8.77
CA ILE A 142 -2.98 12.41 9.01
C ILE A 142 -2.31 13.05 7.78
N ASP A 143 -1.22 12.48 7.29
CA ASP A 143 -0.51 12.97 6.10
C ASP A 143 -1.42 12.95 4.85
N MET A 144 -2.33 11.98 4.73
CA MET A 144 -3.29 11.92 3.62
C MET A 144 -4.24 13.13 3.60
N LEU A 145 -4.71 13.60 4.77
CA LEU A 145 -5.51 14.82 4.85
C LEU A 145 -4.72 16.04 4.40
N GLU A 146 -3.45 16.14 4.79
CA GLU A 146 -2.55 17.22 4.38
C GLU A 146 -2.31 17.20 2.86
N GLU A 147 -1.97 16.04 2.28
CA GLU A 147 -1.75 15.89 0.84
C GLU A 147 -2.98 16.24 0.00
N VAL A 148 -4.18 15.84 0.45
CA VAL A 148 -5.43 16.21 -0.23
C VAL A 148 -5.68 17.72 -0.12
N SER A 149 -5.40 18.34 1.03
CA SER A 149 -5.52 19.79 1.18
C SER A 149 -4.57 20.54 0.24
N TYR A 150 -3.30 20.11 0.15
CA TYR A 150 -2.34 20.72 -0.79
C TYR A 150 -2.78 20.56 -2.24
N PHE A 151 -3.26 19.37 -2.61
CA PHE A 151 -3.75 19.12 -3.96
C PHE A 151 -5.01 19.92 -4.28
N ALA A 152 -5.93 20.09 -3.33
CA ALA A 152 -7.11 20.94 -3.46
C ALA A 152 -6.71 22.38 -3.83
N ASP A 153 -5.73 22.94 -3.12
CA ASP A 153 -5.21 24.29 -3.36
C ASP A 153 -4.53 24.41 -4.74
N GLU A 154 -3.68 23.44 -5.11
CA GLU A 154 -3.01 23.41 -6.42
C GLU A 154 -4.00 23.38 -7.58
N GLN A 155 -5.04 22.56 -7.47
CA GLN A 155 -6.04 22.37 -8.52
C GLN A 155 -7.17 23.42 -8.48
N LYS A 156 -7.21 24.26 -7.42
CA LYS A 156 -8.31 25.19 -7.12
C LYS A 156 -9.67 24.50 -7.14
N GLN A 157 -9.72 23.31 -6.54
CA GLN A 157 -10.90 22.47 -6.48
C GLN A 157 -11.11 22.04 -5.03
N ASP A 158 -12.37 21.99 -4.60
CA ASP A 158 -12.72 21.52 -3.26
C ASP A 158 -12.64 19.99 -3.22
N PHE A 159 -11.43 19.47 -2.96
CA PHE A 159 -11.19 18.06 -2.70
C PHE A 159 -11.16 17.82 -1.20
N ASN A 160 -11.86 16.78 -0.78
CA ASN A 160 -11.84 16.31 0.60
C ASN A 160 -11.98 14.79 0.61
N ILE A 161 -11.57 14.14 1.69
CA ILE A 161 -11.69 12.69 1.86
C ILE A 161 -12.40 12.34 3.17
N ARG A 162 -13.05 11.19 3.20
CA ARG A 162 -13.43 10.50 4.45
C ARG A 162 -12.43 9.39 4.69
N ILE A 163 -11.98 9.23 5.93
CA ILE A 163 -11.08 8.14 6.30
C ILE A 163 -11.73 7.28 7.40
N GLY A 164 -11.70 5.96 7.20
CA GLY A 164 -12.17 4.95 8.15
C GLY A 164 -11.08 3.94 8.48
N ILE A 165 -10.84 3.70 9.77
CA ILE A 165 -9.79 2.79 10.24
C ILE A 165 -10.38 1.75 11.19
N ASN A 166 -9.98 0.50 11.00
CA ASN A 166 -10.24 -0.57 11.97
C ASN A 166 -9.03 -1.50 12.11
N THR A 167 -8.87 -2.08 13.29
CA THR A 167 -7.84 -3.07 13.60
C THR A 167 -8.49 -4.39 13.97
N GLY A 168 -7.89 -5.52 13.59
CA GLY A 168 -8.37 -6.84 13.97
C GLY A 168 -7.95 -7.93 12.98
N PRO A 169 -8.54 -9.14 13.08
CA PRO A 169 -8.11 -10.28 12.28
C PRO A 169 -8.59 -10.18 10.82
N VAL A 170 -7.77 -10.70 9.90
CA VAL A 170 -8.11 -10.85 8.48
C VAL A 170 -7.57 -12.14 7.91
N VAL A 171 -8.14 -12.56 6.78
CA VAL A 171 -7.53 -13.53 5.87
C VAL A 171 -7.03 -12.76 4.66
N ALA A 172 -5.76 -12.91 4.33
CA ALA A 172 -5.16 -12.37 3.12
C ALA A 172 -4.87 -13.51 2.14
N GLY A 173 -4.90 -13.25 0.84
CA GLY A 173 -4.66 -14.31 -0.14
C GLY A 173 -4.78 -13.87 -1.57
N VAL A 174 -4.43 -14.79 -2.48
CA VAL A 174 -4.45 -14.55 -3.93
C VAL A 174 -5.63 -15.27 -4.56
N ILE A 175 -6.43 -14.52 -5.32
CA ILE A 175 -7.51 -15.06 -6.16
C ILE A 175 -7.22 -14.77 -7.63
N GLY A 176 -7.59 -15.72 -8.50
CA GLY A 176 -7.55 -15.56 -9.95
C GLY A 176 -6.73 -16.65 -10.63
N ARG A 177 -7.02 -16.88 -11.91
CA ARG A 177 -6.26 -17.82 -12.77
C ARG A 177 -5.35 -17.15 -13.78
N LYS A 178 -5.64 -15.88 -14.11
CA LYS A 178 -4.95 -15.08 -15.14
C LYS A 178 -4.68 -13.65 -14.67
N LYS A 179 -5.64 -13.08 -13.95
CA LYS A 179 -5.52 -11.79 -13.25
C LYS A 179 -5.45 -12.10 -11.77
N PHE A 180 -4.24 -12.35 -11.27
CA PHE A 180 -4.04 -12.57 -9.84
C PHE A 180 -4.32 -11.27 -9.09
N ILE A 181 -5.06 -11.37 -8.00
CA ILE A 181 -5.39 -10.27 -7.11
C ILE A 181 -5.04 -10.74 -5.70
N TYR A 182 -4.12 -10.05 -5.05
CA TYR A 182 -3.90 -10.18 -3.63
C TYR A 182 -4.90 -9.27 -2.90
N ASP A 183 -5.68 -9.83 -1.98
CA ASP A 183 -6.78 -9.10 -1.33
C ASP A 183 -6.98 -9.58 0.11
N LEU A 184 -7.81 -8.83 0.86
CA LEU A 184 -8.15 -9.11 2.25
C LEU A 184 -9.63 -9.41 2.41
N TRP A 185 -9.93 -10.38 3.27
CA TRP A 185 -11.27 -10.75 3.68
C TRP A 185 -11.36 -10.80 5.19
N GLY A 186 -12.53 -10.42 5.71
CA GLY A 186 -12.80 -10.48 7.13
C GLY A 186 -13.72 -9.35 7.56
N ASP A 187 -14.23 -9.51 8.78
CA ASP A 187 -15.08 -8.51 9.39
C ASP A 187 -14.34 -7.18 9.61
N THR A 188 -13.04 -7.25 9.91
CA THR A 188 -12.17 -6.08 10.08
C THR A 188 -12.20 -5.16 8.86
N VAL A 189 -12.12 -5.72 7.66
CA VAL A 189 -12.14 -4.97 6.38
C VAL A 189 -13.50 -4.30 6.18
N ASN A 190 -14.59 -5.05 6.43
CA ASN A 190 -15.94 -4.53 6.30
C ASN A 190 -16.20 -3.39 7.28
N ILE A 191 -15.78 -3.53 8.54
CA ILE A 191 -15.93 -2.49 9.56
C ILE A 191 -15.12 -1.24 9.18
N ALA A 192 -13.87 -1.38 8.71
CA ALA A 192 -13.07 -0.23 8.25
C ALA A 192 -13.78 0.55 7.12
N SER A 193 -14.29 -0.16 6.11
CA SER A 193 -15.09 0.45 5.03
C SER A 193 -16.36 1.12 5.55
N ARG A 194 -16.99 0.58 6.61
CA ARG A 194 -18.15 1.20 7.25
C ARG A 194 -17.79 2.45 8.05
N MET A 195 -16.62 2.46 8.71
CA MET A 195 -16.09 3.65 9.37
C MET A 195 -15.84 4.78 8.38
N GLU A 196 -15.38 4.48 7.16
CA GLU A 196 -15.19 5.49 6.10
C GLU A 196 -16.54 6.00 5.60
N SER A 197 -17.43 5.09 5.18
CA SER A 197 -18.69 5.48 4.53
C SER A 197 -19.67 6.22 5.46
N HIS A 198 -19.56 6.04 6.78
CA HIS A 198 -20.27 6.82 7.80
C HIS A 198 -19.41 7.93 8.40
N GLY A 199 -18.22 8.14 7.85
CA GLY A 199 -17.26 9.15 8.26
C GLY A 199 -17.72 10.56 7.89
N ILE A 200 -17.14 11.54 8.57
CA ILE A 200 -17.36 12.96 8.28
C ILE A 200 -16.26 13.41 7.31
N PRO A 201 -16.57 14.17 6.24
CA PRO A 201 -15.55 14.78 5.38
C PRO A 201 -14.45 15.48 6.18
N GLY A 202 -13.18 15.21 5.85
CA GLY A 202 -12.01 15.84 6.46
C GLY A 202 -11.64 15.31 7.84
N VAL A 203 -12.25 14.21 8.30
CA VAL A 203 -11.92 13.60 9.59
C VAL A 203 -11.51 12.14 9.43
N ILE A 204 -10.70 11.67 10.38
CA ILE A 204 -10.29 10.27 10.48
C ILE A 204 -11.14 9.59 11.54
N GLN A 205 -12.04 8.72 11.12
CA GLN A 205 -12.91 7.96 12.01
C GLN A 205 -12.32 6.57 12.29
N VAL A 206 -12.25 6.21 13.57
CA VAL A 206 -11.69 4.93 14.01
C VAL A 206 -12.65 4.19 14.93
N THR A 207 -12.54 2.86 14.96
CA THR A 207 -13.23 2.01 15.94
C THR A 207 -12.65 2.14 17.35
N GLU A 208 -13.42 1.75 18.36
CA GLU A 208 -12.96 1.65 19.75
C GLU A 208 -11.70 0.79 19.90
N GLN A 209 -11.63 -0.38 19.23
CA GLN A 209 -10.44 -1.23 19.25
C GLN A 209 -9.18 -0.52 18.75
N THR A 210 -9.29 0.27 17.67
CA THR A 210 -8.15 1.03 17.14
C THR A 210 -7.78 2.19 18.06
N TYR A 211 -8.78 2.84 18.66
CA TYR A 211 -8.58 3.87 19.68
C TYR A 211 -7.80 3.32 20.88
N GLU A 212 -8.19 2.16 21.43
CA GLU A 212 -7.56 1.57 22.61
C GLU A 212 -6.05 1.32 22.41
N ILE A 213 -5.64 0.93 21.21
CA ILE A 213 -4.24 0.72 20.82
C ILE A 213 -3.47 2.05 20.75
N LEU A 214 -4.12 3.12 20.27
CA LEU A 214 -3.45 4.38 19.91
C LEU A 214 -3.59 5.49 20.94
N GLN A 215 -4.51 5.38 21.90
CA GLN A 215 -4.90 6.44 22.84
C GLN A 215 -3.73 7.01 23.65
N HIS A 216 -2.65 6.25 23.85
CA HIS A 216 -1.47 6.71 24.57
C HIS A 216 -0.56 7.62 23.74
N LYS A 217 -0.59 7.50 22.40
CA LYS A 217 0.28 8.23 21.47
C LYS A 217 -0.43 9.30 20.65
N PHE A 218 -1.77 9.22 20.54
CA PHE A 218 -2.57 10.09 19.69
C PHE A 218 -3.73 10.75 20.46
N LEU A 219 -4.18 11.89 19.96
CA LEU A 219 -5.33 12.63 20.47
C LEU A 219 -6.60 12.20 19.74
N PHE A 220 -7.67 12.00 20.51
CA PHE A 220 -8.97 11.59 19.98
C PHE A 220 -10.10 12.41 20.57
N ALA A 221 -11.12 12.66 19.77
CA ALA A 221 -12.44 13.10 20.23
C ALA A 221 -13.45 11.94 20.12
N GLU A 222 -14.41 11.89 21.03
CA GLU A 222 -15.48 10.89 20.95
C GLU A 222 -16.46 11.26 19.82
N ARG A 223 -16.74 10.31 18.92
CA ARG A 223 -17.76 10.47 17.87
C ARG A 223 -19.15 10.08 18.36
N GLY A 224 -19.20 9.20 19.36
CA GLY A 224 -20.41 8.56 19.89
C GLY A 224 -20.73 7.24 19.19
N LEU A 225 -21.99 6.80 19.34
CA LEU A 225 -22.49 5.59 18.69
C LEU A 225 -22.89 5.86 17.24
N ILE A 226 -22.46 4.99 16.34
CA ILE A 226 -22.86 4.97 14.93
C ILE A 226 -23.52 3.62 14.60
N ASP A 227 -24.62 3.66 13.87
CA ASP A 227 -25.33 2.44 13.46
C ASP A 227 -24.64 1.83 12.22
N ILE A 228 -24.04 0.66 12.39
CA ILE A 228 -23.35 -0.06 11.33
C ILE A 228 -24.20 -1.25 10.89
N LYS A 229 -24.58 -1.26 9.61
CA LYS A 229 -25.37 -2.33 9.01
C LYS A 229 -24.76 -3.72 9.30
N GLY A 230 -25.53 -4.58 9.98
CA GLY A 230 -25.13 -5.94 10.34
C GLY A 230 -24.29 -6.06 11.63
N LYS A 231 -23.99 -4.95 12.30
CA LYS A 231 -23.30 -4.89 13.60
C LYS A 231 -24.10 -4.17 14.68
N GLY A 232 -25.04 -3.31 14.28
CA GLY A 232 -25.76 -2.44 15.20
C GLY A 232 -24.90 -1.24 15.61
N TYR A 233 -25.18 -0.69 16.79
CA TYR A 233 -24.47 0.49 17.28
C TYR A 233 -23.04 0.15 17.71
N MET A 234 -22.08 0.84 17.11
CA MET A 234 -20.67 0.76 17.47
C MET A 234 -20.17 2.11 17.95
N LYS A 235 -19.31 2.10 18.97
CA LYS A 235 -18.64 3.31 19.43
C LYS A 235 -17.51 3.67 18.47
N ALA A 236 -17.44 4.95 18.11
CA ALA A 236 -16.43 5.48 17.21
C ALA A 236 -15.70 6.67 17.86
N TYR A 237 -14.51 6.93 17.35
CA TYR A 237 -13.64 8.02 17.77
C TYR A 237 -13.11 8.76 16.54
N ILE A 238 -12.77 10.03 16.71
CA ILE A 238 -12.13 10.86 15.69
C ILE A 238 -10.67 11.06 16.07
N LEU A 239 -9.75 10.58 15.25
CA LEU A 239 -8.32 10.84 15.39
C LEU A 239 -8.04 12.31 15.01
N GLN A 240 -7.46 13.07 15.94
CA GLN A 240 -7.18 14.50 15.77
C GLN A 240 -5.71 14.81 15.45
N GLY A 241 -4.80 13.92 15.83
CA GLY A 241 -3.37 14.13 15.62
C GLY A 241 -2.50 13.37 16.62
N LYS A 242 -1.19 13.51 16.48
CA LYS A 242 -0.22 12.93 17.42
C LYS A 242 -0.16 13.76 18.70
N LYS A 243 -0.05 13.10 19.87
CA LYS A 243 0.25 13.82 21.12
C LYS A 243 1.63 14.45 21.02
N SER A 244 1.73 15.75 21.25
CA SER A 244 3.01 16.42 21.43
C SER A 244 3.51 16.21 22.87
N TYR A 245 4.81 15.98 23.04
CA TYR A 245 5.45 15.64 24.33
C TYR A 245 5.39 16.78 25.38
N ILE A 246 4.69 17.88 25.12
CA ILE A 246 4.77 19.11 25.91
C ILE A 246 3.85 19.09 27.15
N GLU A 247 2.94 18.12 27.29
CA GLU A 247 1.95 18.13 28.38
C GLU A 247 2.36 17.40 29.68
N GLU A 248 3.44 16.61 29.69
CA GLU A 248 3.86 15.90 30.92
C GLU A 248 4.66 16.76 31.91
N VAL A 249 5.10 17.97 31.55
CA VAL A 249 5.84 18.87 32.46
C VAL A 249 4.92 19.83 33.24
N LYS A 250 3.63 19.91 32.90
CA LYS A 250 2.68 20.84 33.55
C LYS A 250 1.81 20.24 34.65
N SER A 251 1.97 18.95 34.96
CA SER A 251 1.24 18.26 36.05
C SER A 251 2.10 17.99 37.30
N GLN A 252 3.32 18.52 37.36
CA GLN A 252 4.23 18.39 38.53
C GLN A 252 4.73 19.74 39.11
N ASN A 253 4.15 20.88 38.75
CA ASN A 253 4.44 22.18 39.38
C ASN A 253 3.18 22.81 39.97
#